data_AF-A0A960M118-F1
#
_entry.id   AF-A0A960M118-F1
#
_cell.length_a   1.000
_cell.length_b   1.000
_cell.length_c   1.000
_cell.angle_alpha   90.00
_cell.angle_beta   90.00
_cell.angle_gamma   90.00
#
_symmetry.space_group_name_H-M   'P 1'
#
loop_
_entity.id
_entity.type
_entity.pdbx_description
1 polymer ?
#
loop_
_entity_poly.entity_id
_entity_poly.type
_entity_poly.pdbx_seq_one_letter_code
_entity_poly.pdbx_strand_id
1 'polypeptide(L)'
;MSERRKLSRGQWAVERERFQYPSEIRPESEDRTVPMSEAVNDALKSLGLHRDHTLHQLTEQWPTLAGDHVAKHSRPGAMQGHMLVVYVNHPMWLAELQRGSDQHVLANLKQAGIHTIKRVRFQIDPEMGR
;
A
#
# COMPACT_ATOMS: atom_id res chain seq x y z
N MET A 1 -22.82 -26.44 1.34
CA MET A 1 -22.12 -27.09 2.48
C MET A 1 -21.32 -28.24 1.91
N SER A 2 -20.00 -28.10 1.77
CA SER A 2 -19.16 -29.11 1.12
C SER A 2 -18.35 -29.84 2.19
N GLU A 3 -18.67 -31.11 2.43
CA GLU A 3 -17.90 -31.99 3.31
C GLU A 3 -16.51 -32.20 2.72
N ARG A 4 -15.51 -31.52 3.28
CA ARG A 4 -14.11 -31.66 2.90
C ARG A 4 -13.61 -33.02 3.41
N ARG A 5 -13.47 -33.99 2.51
CA ARG A 5 -12.84 -35.29 2.80
C ARG A 5 -11.39 -35.06 3.25
N LYS A 6 -11.09 -35.41 4.51
CA LYS A 6 -9.72 -35.46 5.02
C LYS A 6 -8.91 -36.46 4.18
N LEU A 7 -7.84 -35.99 3.53
CA LEU A 7 -6.90 -36.87 2.83
C LEU A 7 -6.37 -37.93 3.81
N SER A 8 -6.38 -39.20 3.38
CA SER A 8 -5.87 -40.32 4.17
C SER A 8 -4.34 -40.27 4.30
N ARG A 9 -3.78 -40.99 5.28
CA ARG A 9 -2.31 -41.09 5.46
C ARG A 9 -1.58 -41.50 4.17
N GLY A 10 -2.17 -42.40 3.38
CA GLY A 10 -1.60 -42.83 2.10
C GLY A 10 -1.60 -41.72 1.05
N GLN A 11 -2.66 -40.91 1.00
CA GLN A 11 -2.74 -39.76 0.09
C GLN A 11 -1.72 -38.68 0.43
N TRP A 12 -1.48 -38.45 1.73
CA TRP A 12 -0.46 -37.52 2.20
C TRP A 12 0.97 -37.96 1.83
N ALA A 13 1.27 -39.25 1.91
CA ALA A 13 2.59 -39.79 1.54
C ALA A 13 2.90 -39.54 0.05
N VAL A 14 1.91 -39.70 -0.83
CA VAL A 14 2.03 -39.45 -2.28
C VAL A 14 2.21 -37.95 -2.57
N GLU A 15 1.45 -37.08 -1.91
CA GLU A 15 1.61 -35.62 -2.09
C GLU A 15 2.98 -35.13 -1.59
N ARG A 16 3.45 -35.63 -0.44
CA ARG A 16 4.77 -35.30 0.10
C ARG A 16 5.88 -35.63 -0.89
N GLU A 17 5.82 -36.81 -1.50
CA GLU A 17 6.77 -37.26 -2.50
C GLU A 17 6.70 -36.39 -3.77
N ARG A 18 5.48 -36.08 -4.23
CA ARG A 18 5.26 -35.27 -5.43
C ARG A 18 5.76 -33.82 -5.31
N PHE A 19 5.63 -33.22 -4.12
CA PHE A 19 6.02 -31.83 -3.86
C PHE A 19 7.37 -31.70 -3.13
N GLN A 20 8.11 -32.80 -2.97
CA GLN A 20 9.39 -32.85 -2.24
C GLN A 20 9.35 -32.14 -0.87
N TYR A 21 8.26 -32.33 -0.13
CA TYR A 21 8.11 -31.72 1.19
C TYR A 21 9.10 -32.39 2.16
N PRO A 22 10.02 -31.64 2.80
CA PRO A 22 11.02 -32.22 3.69
C PRO A 22 10.45 -32.70 5.02
N SER A 23 9.27 -32.22 5.42
CA SER A 23 8.63 -32.57 6.69
C SER A 23 7.70 -33.78 6.53
N GLU A 24 7.90 -34.78 7.38
CA GLU A 24 7.01 -35.95 7.50
C GLU A 24 5.68 -35.59 8.18
N ILE A 25 5.71 -34.58 9.05
CA ILE A 25 4.55 -34.03 9.73
C ILE A 25 3.72 -33.26 8.70
N ARG A 26 2.43 -33.61 8.61
CA ARG A 26 1.47 -32.81 7.84
C ARG A 26 1.36 -31.44 8.50
N PRO A 27 1.60 -30.33 7.78
CA PRO A 27 1.28 -29.01 8.32
C PRO A 27 -0.22 -29.01 8.60
N GLU A 28 -0.58 -28.73 9.85
CA GLU A 28 -1.96 -28.43 10.19
C GLU A 28 -2.38 -27.31 9.25
N SER A 29 -3.33 -27.58 8.36
CA SER A 29 -3.90 -26.55 7.53
C SER A 29 -4.64 -25.64 8.49
N GLU A 30 -3.96 -24.65 9.06
CA GLU A 30 -4.65 -23.53 9.69
C GLU A 30 -5.53 -22.98 8.58
N ASP A 31 -6.82 -23.32 8.65
CA ASP A 31 -7.88 -22.94 7.72
C ASP A 31 -8.15 -21.45 7.94
N ARG A 32 -7.11 -20.63 7.80
CA ARG A 32 -7.16 -19.18 7.81
C ARG A 32 -7.70 -18.77 6.46
N THR A 33 -9.02 -18.85 6.34
CA THR A 33 -9.75 -18.09 5.32
C THR A 33 -9.62 -16.63 5.67
N VAL A 34 -8.62 -15.99 5.07
CA VAL A 34 -8.49 -14.52 5.07
C VAL A 34 -9.26 -13.95 3.88
N PRO A 35 -9.84 -12.75 4.00
CA PRO A 35 -10.34 -11.99 2.87
C PRO A 35 -9.27 -11.87 1.78
N MET A 36 -9.66 -11.96 0.51
CA MET A 36 -8.70 -11.86 -0.60
C MET A 36 -7.93 -10.54 -0.59
N SER A 37 -8.55 -9.45 -0.13
CA SER A 37 -7.88 -8.17 0.08
C SER A 37 -6.77 -8.23 1.12
N GLU A 38 -6.93 -9.03 2.17
CA GLU A 38 -5.93 -9.24 3.22
C GLU A 38 -4.76 -10.08 2.69
N ALA A 39 -5.04 -11.17 1.98
CA ALA A 39 -4.00 -11.99 1.33
C ALA A 39 -3.19 -11.19 0.32
N VAL A 40 -3.85 -10.38 -0.52
CA VAL A 40 -3.19 -9.49 -1.49
C VAL A 40 -2.34 -8.45 -0.77
N ASN A 41 -2.86 -7.82 0.29
CA ASN A 41 -2.09 -6.85 1.08
C ASN A 41 -0.85 -7.45 1.73
N ASP A 42 -0.94 -8.66 2.26
CA ASP A 42 0.20 -9.32 2.91
C ASP A 42 1.24 -9.80 1.90
N ALA A 43 0.82 -10.26 0.72
CA ALA A 43 1.73 -10.53 -0.39
C ALA A 43 2.42 -9.24 -0.90
N LEU A 44 1.68 -8.15 -1.03
CA LEU A 44 2.25 -6.85 -1.40
C LEU A 44 3.22 -6.32 -0.33
N LYS A 45 2.95 -6.55 0.96
CA LYS A 45 3.88 -6.21 2.05
C LYS A 45 5.14 -7.06 1.99
N SER A 46 5.02 -8.38 1.80
CA SER A 46 6.16 -9.30 1.79
C SER A 46 7.10 -9.04 0.61
N LEU A 47 6.56 -8.56 -0.51
CA LEU A 47 7.32 -8.16 -1.69
C LEU A 47 7.83 -6.70 -1.64
N GLY A 48 7.46 -5.93 -0.62
CA GLY A 48 7.77 -4.49 -0.53
C GLY A 48 6.95 -3.58 -1.47
N LEU A 49 6.06 -4.15 -2.29
CA LEU A 49 5.29 -3.49 -3.35
C LEU A 49 4.02 -2.79 -2.85
N HIS A 50 3.61 -2.99 -1.60
CA HIS A 50 2.43 -2.32 -1.05
C HIS A 50 2.58 -0.79 -1.09
N ARG A 51 3.80 -0.29 -0.87
CA ARG A 51 4.06 1.16 -0.92
C ARG A 51 3.88 1.69 -2.35
N ASP A 52 4.32 0.93 -3.35
CA ASP A 52 4.19 1.31 -4.76
C ASP A 52 2.73 1.29 -5.23
N HIS A 53 1.93 0.31 -4.79
CA HIS A 53 0.52 0.24 -5.18
C HIS A 53 -0.31 1.40 -4.60
N THR A 54 -0.17 1.70 -3.30
CA THR A 54 -0.87 2.83 -2.68
C THR A 54 -0.40 4.17 -3.27
N LEU A 55 0.90 4.31 -3.54
CA LEU A 55 1.44 5.51 -4.19
C LEU A 55 0.90 5.68 -5.61
N HIS A 56 0.80 4.59 -6.37
CA HIS A 56 0.26 4.61 -7.73
C HIS A 56 -1.20 5.09 -7.74
N GLN A 57 -2.04 4.53 -6.87
CA GLN A 57 -3.43 4.96 -6.72
C GLN A 57 -3.54 6.44 -6.30
N LEU A 58 -2.70 6.87 -5.35
CA LEU A 58 -2.63 8.27 -4.95
C LEU A 58 -2.21 9.17 -6.11
N THR A 59 -1.29 8.71 -6.96
CA THR A 59 -0.80 9.48 -8.12
C THR A 59 -1.89 9.68 -9.16
N GLU A 60 -2.65 8.62 -9.48
CA GLU A 60 -3.77 8.70 -10.43
C GLU A 60 -4.88 9.64 -9.94
N GLN A 61 -5.17 9.62 -8.65
CA GLN A 61 -6.25 10.42 -8.05
C GLN A 61 -5.76 11.77 -7.51
N TRP A 62 -4.48 12.10 -7.67
CA TRP A 62 -3.87 13.26 -7.03
C TRP A 62 -4.54 14.60 -7.36
N PRO A 63 -4.94 14.88 -8.62
CA PRO A 63 -5.65 16.13 -8.95
C PRO A 63 -6.93 16.31 -8.13
N THR A 64 -7.71 15.23 -7.98
CA THR A 64 -8.95 15.23 -7.21
C THR A 64 -8.69 15.34 -5.70
N LEU A 65 -7.67 14.65 -5.19
CA LEU A 65 -7.37 14.61 -3.76
C LEU A 65 -6.70 15.91 -3.27
N ALA A 66 -5.73 16.43 -4.00
CA ALA A 66 -4.97 17.61 -3.59
C ALA A 66 -5.60 18.92 -4.07
N GLY A 67 -6.44 18.86 -5.10
CA GLY A 67 -6.98 20.01 -5.81
C GLY A 67 -6.03 20.51 -6.91
N ASP A 68 -6.60 21.05 -8.00
CA ASP A 68 -5.88 21.42 -9.21
C ASP A 68 -4.66 22.31 -8.98
N HIS A 69 -4.75 23.26 -8.05
CA HIS A 69 -3.64 24.19 -7.76
C HIS A 69 -2.44 23.45 -7.14
N VAL A 70 -2.69 22.57 -6.17
CA VAL A 70 -1.63 21.80 -5.50
C VAL A 70 -1.09 20.74 -6.44
N ALA A 71 -1.95 20.04 -7.17
CA ALA A 71 -1.56 18.96 -8.06
C ALA A 71 -0.73 19.41 -9.28
N LYS A 72 -0.89 20.65 -9.74
CA LYS A 72 -0.05 21.22 -10.82
C LYS A 72 1.42 21.35 -10.45
N HIS A 73 1.72 21.55 -9.17
CA HIS A 73 3.06 21.84 -8.69
C HIS A 73 3.60 20.76 -7.74
N SER A 74 2.84 19.68 -7.54
CA SER A 74 3.22 18.63 -6.61
C SER A 74 2.74 17.26 -7.06
N ARG A 75 3.39 16.24 -6.52
CA ARG A 75 3.01 14.83 -6.67
C ARG A 75 3.08 14.12 -5.32
N PRO A 76 2.29 13.07 -5.11
CA PRO A 76 2.45 12.24 -3.93
C PRO A 76 3.83 11.55 -3.98
N GLY A 77 4.52 11.61 -2.86
CA GLY A 77 5.84 11.02 -2.65
C GLY A 77 5.79 9.94 -1.58
N ALA A 78 6.92 9.70 -0.94
CA ALA A 78 7.06 8.57 -0.02
C ALA A 78 6.07 8.61 1.16
N MET A 79 5.63 7.43 1.59
CA MET A 79 4.91 7.26 2.86
C MET A 79 5.92 7.00 4.00
N GLN A 80 5.94 7.89 4.99
CA GLN A 80 6.78 7.78 6.19
C GLN A 80 5.89 7.56 7.42
N GLY A 81 5.64 6.29 7.75
CA GLY A 81 4.69 5.93 8.80
C GLY A 81 3.27 6.41 8.46
N HIS A 82 2.74 7.37 9.23
CA HIS A 82 1.45 8.02 8.98
C HIS A 82 1.56 9.39 8.30
N MET A 83 2.72 9.70 7.73
CA MET A 83 2.98 10.97 7.04
C MET A 83 3.16 10.73 5.54
N LEU A 84 2.33 11.41 4.73
CA LEU A 84 2.55 11.50 3.29
C LEU A 84 3.55 12.62 3.02
N VAL A 85 4.70 12.27 2.42
CA VAL A 85 5.59 13.26 1.82
C VAL A 85 5.03 13.61 0.45
N VAL A 86 4.84 14.90 0.20
CA VAL A 86 4.39 15.43 -1.09
C VAL A 86 5.57 16.16 -1.72
N TYR A 87 6.00 15.71 -2.89
CA TYR A 87 7.12 16.34 -3.59
C TYR A 87 6.63 17.51 -4.41
N VAL A 88 7.37 18.60 -4.36
CA VAL A 88 7.07 19.87 -5.02
C VAL A 88 8.14 20.16 -6.06
N ASN A 89 7.71 20.62 -7.23
CA ASN A 89 8.58 20.81 -8.40
C ASN A 89 9.38 22.12 -8.42
N HIS A 90 9.22 23.02 -7.44
CA HIS A 90 10.04 24.23 -7.34
C HIS A 90 10.05 24.79 -5.89
N PRO A 91 11.18 25.35 -5.39
CA PRO A 91 11.26 25.94 -4.05
C PRO A 91 10.27 27.09 -3.78
N MET A 92 9.97 27.89 -4.80
CA MET A 92 8.95 28.94 -4.73
C MET A 92 7.58 28.36 -4.31
N TRP A 93 7.17 27.24 -4.91
CA TRP A 93 5.90 26.58 -4.61
C TRP A 93 5.92 25.90 -3.25
N LEU A 94 7.08 25.45 -2.78
CA LEU A 94 7.18 24.84 -1.45
C LEU A 94 6.74 25.81 -0.35
N ALA A 95 7.21 27.06 -0.41
CA ALA A 95 6.84 28.10 0.56
C ALA A 95 5.36 28.50 0.45
N GLU A 96 4.79 28.46 -0.77
CA GLU A 96 3.38 28.72 -0.99
C GLU A 96 2.49 27.62 -0.41
N LEU A 97 2.77 26.36 -0.76
CA LEU A 97 1.97 25.21 -0.35
C LEU A 97 2.08 24.91 1.16
N GLN A 98 3.19 25.28 1.79
CA GLN A 98 3.34 25.19 3.24
C GLN A 98 2.45 26.17 4.00
N ARG A 99 1.90 27.21 3.36
CA ARG A 99 0.98 28.19 3.98
C ARG A 99 -0.47 27.68 4.02
N GLY A 100 -0.66 26.44 4.46
CA GLY A 100 -1.99 25.89 4.76
C GLY A 100 -2.58 24.91 3.74
N SER A 101 -1.88 24.61 2.63
CA SER A 101 -2.34 23.56 1.72
C SER A 101 -2.23 22.16 2.34
N ASP A 102 -1.42 21.98 3.38
CA ASP A 102 -1.27 20.72 4.11
C ASP A 102 -2.57 20.30 4.79
N GLN A 103 -3.27 21.23 5.43
CA GLN A 103 -4.55 20.99 6.08
C GLN A 103 -5.65 20.67 5.05
N HIS A 104 -5.65 21.39 3.92
CA HIS A 104 -6.60 21.17 2.84
C HIS A 104 -6.44 19.77 2.23
N VAL A 105 -5.21 19.41 1.84
CA VAL A 105 -4.91 18.07 1.29
C VAL A 105 -5.26 16.98 2.31
N LEU A 106 -4.91 17.17 3.58
CA LEU A 106 -5.25 16.19 4.63
C LEU A 106 -6.77 16.03 4.81
N ALA A 107 -7.54 17.12 4.72
CA ALA A 107 -9.00 17.07 4.82
C ALA A 107 -9.60 16.27 3.64
N ASN A 108 -9.15 16.53 2.41
CA ASN A 108 -9.61 15.83 1.22
C ASN A 108 -9.25 14.33 1.26
N LEU A 109 -8.04 13.99 1.70
CA LEU A 109 -7.62 12.59 1.90
C LEU A 109 -8.53 11.86 2.90
N LYS A 110 -8.91 12.53 3.99
CA LYS A 110 -9.85 11.97 4.98
C LYS A 110 -11.25 11.80 4.40
N GLN A 111 -11.73 12.75 3.60
CA GLN A 111 -13.03 12.65 2.94
C GLN A 111 -13.07 11.52 1.90
N ALA A 112 -11.95 11.24 1.25
CA ALA A 112 -11.79 10.10 0.35
C ALA A 112 -11.66 8.74 1.09
N GLY A 113 -11.76 8.72 2.42
CA GLY A 113 -11.65 7.50 3.24
C GLY A 113 -10.22 7.05 3.54
N ILE A 114 -9.20 7.85 3.19
CA ILE A 114 -7.80 7.51 3.41
C ILE A 114 -7.38 7.97 4.81
N HIS A 115 -7.78 7.19 5.82
CA HIS A 115 -7.53 7.51 7.24
C HIS A 115 -6.12 7.13 7.73
N THR A 116 -5.37 6.35 6.95
CA THR A 116 -4.00 5.91 7.28
C THR A 116 -3.03 7.09 7.33
N ILE A 117 -3.29 8.16 6.56
CA ILE A 117 -2.49 9.37 6.48
C ILE A 117 -2.99 10.36 7.53
N LYS A 118 -2.14 10.66 8.52
CA LYS A 118 -2.44 11.60 9.62
C LYS A 118 -1.78 12.95 9.43
N ARG A 119 -0.73 13.03 8.61
CA ARG A 119 0.05 14.25 8.36
C ARG A 119 0.47 14.33 6.90
N VAL A 120 0.57 15.54 6.39
CA VAL A 120 1.14 15.84 5.07
C VAL A 120 2.35 16.73 5.27
N ARG A 121 3.43 16.48 4.54
CA ARG A 121 4.62 17.32 4.52
C ARG A 121 5.07 17.55 3.09
N PHE A 122 5.23 18.81 2.72
CA PHE A 122 5.81 19.17 1.44
C PHE A 122 7.34 19.16 1.49
N GLN A 123 7.98 18.64 0.46
CA GLN A 123 9.44 18.62 0.27
C GLN A 123 9.79 18.91 -1.19
N ILE A 124 11.02 19.36 -1.45
CA ILE A 124 11.54 19.47 -2.82
C ILE A 124 11.66 18.09 -3.43
N ASP A 125 11.23 17.96 -4.67
CA ASP A 125 11.38 16.73 -5.42
C ASP A 125 12.88 16.37 -5.58
N PRO A 126 13.34 15.22 -5.06
CA PRO A 126 14.74 14.82 -5.19
C PRO A 126 15.15 14.51 -6.64
N GLU A 127 14.18 14.32 -7.55
CA GLU A 127 14.44 14.06 -8.97
C GLU A 127 14.65 15.35 -9.78
N MET A 128 14.44 16.52 -9.20
CA MET A 128 14.59 17.80 -9.90
C MET A 128 16.04 18.13 -10.33
N GLY A 129 17.02 17.37 -9.84
CA GLY A 129 18.45 17.54 -10.16
C GLY A 129 19.10 16.33 -10.83
N ARG A 130 18.33 15.38 -11.34
CA ARG A 130 18.84 14.20 -12.08
C ARG A 130 18.69 14.36 -13.59
#